data_AF-A0A328WDE8-F1
#
_entry.id   AF-A0A328WDE8-F1
#
_cell.length_a   1.000
_cell.length_b   1.000
_cell.length_c   1.000
_cell.angle_alpha   90.00
_cell.angle_beta   90.00
_cell.angle_gamma   90.00
#
_symmetry.space_group_name_H-M   'P 1'
#
loop_
_entity.id
_entity.type
_entity.pdbx_description
1 polymer ?
#
loop_
_entity_poly.entity_id
_entity_poly.type
_entity_poly.pdbx_seq_one_letter_code
_entity_poly.pdbx_strand_id
1 'polypeptide(L)'
;MNSHDSSLHSNSPSNSALDSVEKLHRAVSSAMSHPTEQLIQQAENSLSHTEQAVAQVIEQGDPNAVELAEELLGEEKERLSKLRSAKQ
;
A
#
# COMPACT_ATOMS: atom_id res chain seq x y z
N MET A 1 -24.65 28.25 5.65
CA MET A 1 -24.29 27.09 6.49
C MET A 1 -24.82 25.84 5.81
N ASN A 2 -23.95 24.94 5.31
CA ASN A 2 -24.11 23.47 5.43
C ASN A 2 -22.88 22.73 4.82
N SER A 3 -21.76 22.71 5.53
CA SER A 3 -20.53 21.99 5.17
C SER A 3 -20.44 20.63 5.88
N HIS A 4 -21.52 19.85 5.87
CA HIS A 4 -21.62 18.60 6.63
C HIS A 4 -21.74 17.34 5.77
N ASP A 5 -21.75 17.44 4.44
CA ASP A 5 -21.90 16.27 3.56
C ASP A 5 -20.55 15.61 3.19
N SER A 6 -19.43 16.34 3.32
CA SER A 6 -18.11 15.88 2.87
C SER A 6 -17.35 14.99 3.88
N SER A 7 -17.96 14.64 5.02
CA SER A 7 -17.28 13.97 6.14
C SER A 7 -17.71 12.52 6.37
N LEU A 8 -18.50 11.94 5.47
CA LEU A 8 -19.01 10.57 5.55
C LEU A 8 -18.46 9.62 4.49
N HIS A 9 -17.54 10.07 3.62
CA HIS A 9 -16.70 9.15 2.84
C HIS A 9 -15.63 8.55 3.75
N SER A 10 -16.11 7.75 4.70
CA SER A 10 -15.45 6.59 5.31
C SER A 10 -13.93 6.60 5.25
N ASN A 11 -13.31 7.34 6.18
CA ASN A 11 -11.90 7.18 6.52
C ASN A 11 -11.73 5.89 7.35
N SER A 12 -12.30 4.78 6.87
CA SER A 12 -12.24 3.48 7.53
C SER A 12 -10.83 2.93 7.36
N PRO A 13 -10.21 2.36 8.42
CA PRO A 13 -8.86 1.81 8.35
C PRO A 13 -8.67 0.88 7.14
N SER A 14 -9.67 0.02 6.86
CA SER A 14 -9.66 -0.92 5.74
C SER A 14 -9.49 -0.24 4.38
N ASN A 15 -10.19 0.86 4.12
CA ASN A 15 -10.02 1.62 2.87
C ASN A 15 -8.63 2.26 2.80
N SER A 16 -8.12 2.79 3.93
CA SER A 16 -6.78 3.37 3.99
C SER A 16 -5.68 2.35 3.68
N ALA A 17 -5.84 1.10 4.13
CA ALA A 17 -4.90 0.03 3.78
C ALA A 17 -4.98 -0.34 2.30
N LEU A 18 -6.17 -0.58 1.76
CA LEU A 18 -6.35 -0.94 0.34
C LEU A 18 -5.84 0.16 -0.60
N ASP A 19 -6.13 1.44 -0.31
CA ASP A 19 -5.61 2.58 -1.06
C ASP A 19 -4.07 2.65 -0.99
N SER A 20 -3.49 2.32 0.16
CA SER A 20 -2.04 2.29 0.33
C SER A 20 -1.41 1.14 -0.45
N VAL A 21 -2.04 -0.04 -0.44
CA VAL A 21 -1.60 -1.18 -1.26
C VAL A 21 -1.68 -0.84 -2.75
N GLU A 22 -2.72 -0.16 -3.22
CA GLU A 22 -2.82 0.27 -4.61
C GLU A 22 -1.69 1.23 -4.99
N LYS A 23 -1.35 2.18 -4.10
CA LYS A 23 -0.21 3.10 -4.31
C LYS A 23 1.12 2.36 -4.37
N LEU A 24 1.32 1.37 -3.48
CA LEU A 24 2.48 0.49 -3.53
C LEU A 24 2.55 -0.26 -4.85
N HIS A 25 1.47 -0.88 -5.27
CA HIS A 25 1.38 -1.61 -6.53
C HIS A 25 1.77 -0.75 -7.74
N ARG A 26 1.27 0.49 -7.81
CA ARG A 26 1.62 1.44 -8.88
C ARG A 26 3.11 1.81 -8.85
N ALA A 27 3.67 2.02 -7.66
CA ALA A 27 5.09 2.35 -7.50
C ALA A 27 5.99 1.17 -7.89
N VAL A 28 5.68 -0.04 -7.42
CA VAL A 28 6.38 -1.28 -7.78
C VAL A 28 6.29 -1.53 -9.28
N SER A 29 5.10 -1.42 -9.88
CA SER A 29 4.90 -1.61 -11.32
C SER A 29 5.71 -0.60 -12.15
N SER A 30 5.77 0.65 -11.69
CA SER A 30 6.58 1.69 -12.34
C SER A 30 8.07 1.36 -12.25
N ALA A 31 8.54 0.94 -11.08
CA ALA A 31 9.93 0.59 -10.83
C ALA A 31 10.35 -0.71 -11.56
N MET A 32 9.46 -1.69 -11.69
CA MET A 32 9.69 -2.90 -12.49
C MET A 32 9.79 -2.59 -13.99
N SER A 33 8.96 -1.64 -14.47
CA SER A 33 9.00 -1.24 -15.88
C SER A 33 10.24 -0.42 -16.21
N HIS A 34 10.65 0.47 -15.30
CA HIS A 34 11.81 1.34 -15.45
C HIS A 34 12.60 1.37 -14.14
N PRO A 35 13.57 0.46 -13.95
CA PRO A 35 14.30 0.31 -12.69
C PRO A 35 15.33 1.44 -12.51
N THR A 36 14.85 2.61 -12.08
CA THR A 36 15.68 3.73 -11.65
C THR A 36 15.73 3.80 -10.12
N GLU A 37 16.79 4.39 -9.56
CA GLU A 37 16.92 4.58 -8.11
C GLU A 37 15.76 5.35 -7.51
N GLN A 38 15.29 6.39 -8.19
CA GLN A 38 14.16 7.19 -7.74
C GLN A 38 12.87 6.35 -7.65
N LEU A 39 12.59 5.51 -8.65
CA LEU A 39 11.37 4.69 -8.66
C LEU A 39 11.44 3.56 -7.65
N ILE A 40 12.61 2.95 -7.44
CA ILE A 40 12.82 1.95 -6.39
C ILE A 40 12.62 2.58 -5.01
N GLN A 41 13.23 3.75 -4.76
CA GLN A 41 13.07 4.45 -3.49
C GLN A 41 11.60 4.85 -3.24
N GLN A 42 10.89 5.27 -4.29
CA GLN A 42 9.46 5.57 -4.20
C GLN A 42 8.65 4.31 -3.84
N ALA A 43 8.96 3.16 -4.44
CA ALA A 43 8.31 1.89 -4.09
C ALA A 43 8.60 1.47 -2.65
N GLU A 44 9.83 1.67 -2.16
CA GLU A 44 10.20 1.41 -0.75
C GLU A 44 9.47 2.34 0.22
N ASN A 45 9.36 3.63 -0.11
CA ASN A 45 8.62 4.59 0.72
C ASN A 45 7.13 4.22 0.76
N SER A 46 6.54 3.89 -0.39
CA SER A 46 5.16 3.39 -0.45
C SER A 46 4.99 2.13 0.38
N LEU A 47 5.95 1.21 0.36
CA LEU A 47 5.89 -0.02 1.15
C LEU A 47 5.80 0.30 2.65
N SER A 48 6.65 1.20 3.15
CA SER A 48 6.61 1.60 4.56
C SER A 48 5.27 2.21 4.95
N HIS A 49 4.67 3.04 4.09
CA HIS A 49 3.34 3.60 4.34
C HIS A 49 2.24 2.53 4.33
N THR A 50 2.32 1.57 3.41
CA THR A 50 1.35 0.48 3.33
C THR A 50 1.43 -0.42 4.55
N GLU A 51 2.64 -0.75 5.03
CA GLU A 51 2.82 -1.52 6.27
C GLU A 51 2.19 -0.82 7.48
N GLN A 52 2.35 0.50 7.59
CA GLN A 52 1.70 1.29 8.65
C GLN A 52 0.17 1.29 8.53
N ALA A 53 -0.37 1.33 7.32
CA ALA A 53 -1.82 1.30 7.10
C ALA A 53 -2.40 -0.09 7.41
N VAL A 54 -1.72 -1.17 7.02
CA VAL A 54 -2.13 -2.55 7.34
C VAL A 54 -2.06 -2.79 8.86
N ALA A 55 -1.03 -2.29 9.55
CA ALA A 55 -0.96 -2.36 11.01
C ALA A 55 -2.18 -1.71 11.70
N GLN A 56 -2.64 -0.55 11.21
CA GLN A 56 -3.84 0.10 11.74
C GLN A 56 -5.11 -0.72 11.48
N VAL A 57 -5.19 -1.42 10.34
CA VAL A 57 -6.30 -2.34 10.02
C VAL A 57 -6.28 -3.58 10.90
N ILE A 58 -5.11 -4.10 11.24
CA ILE A 58 -4.98 -5.22 12.19
C ILE A 58 -5.55 -4.82 13.56
N GLU A 59 -5.33 -3.59 14.00
CA GLU A 59 -5.80 -3.11 15.31
C GLU A 59 -7.30 -2.74 15.35
N GLN A 60 -7.85 -2.25 14.24
CA GLN A 60 -9.16 -1.57 14.22
C GLN A 60 -10.15 -2.09 13.16
N GLY A 61 -9.70 -2.94 12.26
CA GLY A 61 -10.44 -3.41 11.10
C GLY A 61 -11.12 -4.76 11.28
N ASP A 62 -11.90 -5.15 10.27
CA ASP A 62 -12.50 -6.47 10.18
C ASP A 62 -11.46 -7.52 9.75
N PRO A 63 -11.49 -8.76 10.31
CA PRO A 63 -10.54 -9.81 9.95
C PRO A 63 -10.43 -10.10 8.44
N ASN A 64 -11.53 -10.00 7.68
CA ASN A 64 -11.48 -10.23 6.23
C ASN A 64 -10.71 -9.10 5.51
N ALA A 65 -10.82 -7.86 6.01
CA ALA A 65 -10.09 -6.73 5.48
C ALA A 65 -8.60 -6.80 5.84
N VAL A 66 -8.27 -7.32 7.03
CA VAL A 66 -6.89 -7.62 7.42
C VAL A 66 -6.29 -8.66 6.48
N GLU A 67 -6.95 -9.80 6.31
CA GLU A 67 -6.46 -10.91 5.50
C GLU A 67 -6.20 -10.46 4.05
N LEU A 68 -7.16 -9.77 3.44
CA LEU A 68 -7.01 -9.23 2.09
C LEU A 68 -5.85 -8.22 1.99
N ALA A 69 -5.72 -7.32 2.95
CA ALA A 69 -4.66 -6.32 2.93
C ALA A 69 -3.27 -6.94 3.14
N GLU A 70 -3.16 -7.95 3.98
CA GLU A 70 -1.92 -8.72 4.19
C GLU A 70 -1.53 -9.54 2.96
N GLU A 71 -2.50 -10.19 2.30
CA GLU A 71 -2.27 -10.94 1.06
C GLU A 71 -1.69 -10.04 -0.02
N LEU A 72 -2.37 -8.93 -0.34
CA LEU A 72 -1.94 -8.00 -1.38
C LEU A 72 -0.61 -7.31 -1.03
N LEU A 73 -0.39 -6.97 0.25
CA LEU A 73 0.90 -6.45 0.72
C LEU A 73 2.02 -7.49 0.53
N GLY A 74 1.75 -8.75 0.83
CA GLY A 74 2.69 -9.85 0.65
C GLY A 74 3.14 -10.01 -0.80
N GLU A 75 2.20 -9.98 -1.75
CA GLU A 75 2.48 -10.05 -3.19
C GLU A 75 3.40 -8.90 -3.63
N GLU A 76 3.09 -7.67 -3.25
CA GLU A 76 3.87 -6.50 -3.65
C GLU A 76 5.26 -6.46 -2.98
N LYS A 77 5.39 -6.97 -1.74
CA LYS A 77 6.71 -7.16 -1.09
C LYS A 77 7.57 -8.16 -1.85
N GLU A 78 6.99 -9.26 -2.32
CA GLU A 78 7.72 -10.24 -3.14
C GLU A 78 8.18 -9.63 -4.46
N ARG A 79 7.30 -8.87 -5.14
CA ARG A 79 7.64 -8.17 -6.39
C ARG A 79 8.75 -7.15 -6.20
N LEU A 80 8.69 -6.34 -5.14
CA LEU A 80 9.74 -5.38 -4.82
C LEU A 80 11.07 -6.08 -4.46
N SER A 81 11.03 -7.20 -3.76
CA SER A 81 12.23 -8.00 -3.46
C SER A 81 12.89 -8.56 -4.72
N LYS A 82 12.09 -9.08 -5.67
CA LYS A 82 12.57 -9.53 -6.98
C LYS A 82 13.21 -8.39 -7.76
N LEU A 83 12.59 -7.19 -7.75
CA LEU A 83 13.15 -6.00 -8.38
C LEU A 83 14.52 -5.61 -7.81
N ARG A 84 14.65 -5.62 -6.47
CA ARG A 84 15.93 -5.32 -5.80
C ARG A 84 17.01 -6.33 -6.17
N SER A 85 16.65 -7.61 -6.19
CA SER A 85 17.56 -8.70 -6.55
C SER A 85 18.02 -8.64 -8.01
N ALA A 86 17.16 -8.18 -8.92
CA ALA A 86 17.50 -8.02 -10.34
C ALA A 86 18.44 -6.83 -10.64
N LYS A 87 18.60 -5.90 -9.69
CA LYS A 87 19.50 -4.74 -9.80
C LYS A 87 20.91 -5.02 -9.25
N GLN A 88 21.09 -6.06 -8.44
CA GLN A 88 22.41 -6.45 -7.89
C GLN A 88 23.23 -7.24 -8.90
#